data_AF-A0A8H6M344-F1
#
_entry.id   AF-A0A8H6M344-F1
#
_cell.length_a   1.000
_cell.length_b   1.000
_cell.length_c   1.000
_cell.angle_alpha   90.00
_cell.angle_beta   90.00
_cell.angle_gamma   90.00
#
_symmetry.space_group_name_H-M   'P 1'
#
loop_
_entity.id
_entity.type
_entity.pdbx_description
1 polymer ?
#
loop_
_entity_poly.entity_id
_entity_poly.type
_entity_poly.pdbx_seq_one_letter_code
_entity_poly.pdbx_strand_id
1 'polypeptide(L)'
;MRLSSVAAILVTLSSTGLVLADHMTTWTGASNSSGRWFSAFGQHDIPAANGGCQNLNDHVPGLVELCIDYGRQRAHFYFNGQGKRCLRQVSQTAYNCNGGTCVAREWDEIGCTWRIEGKEGE
;
A
#
# COMPACT_ATOMS: atom_id res chain seq x y z
N MET A 1 -10.71 -35.93 -49.03
CA MET A 1 -10.88 -35.47 -47.62
C MET A 1 -9.83 -34.43 -47.34
N ARG A 2 -10.20 -33.15 -47.18
CA ARG A 2 -9.29 -32.07 -46.76
C ARG A 2 -9.62 -31.74 -45.31
N LEU A 3 -8.75 -32.10 -44.37
CA LEU A 3 -8.89 -31.69 -42.97
C LEU A 3 -8.46 -30.23 -42.86
N SER A 4 -9.41 -29.36 -42.52
CA SER A 4 -9.18 -27.95 -42.25
C SER A 4 -8.60 -27.80 -40.85
N SER A 5 -7.38 -27.26 -40.74
CA SER A 5 -6.71 -27.01 -39.47
C SER A 5 -7.38 -25.84 -38.76
N VAL A 6 -8.02 -26.09 -37.61
CA VAL A 6 -8.51 -25.04 -36.71
C VAL A 6 -7.33 -24.57 -35.86
N ALA A 7 -6.82 -23.37 -36.15
CA ALA A 7 -5.83 -22.72 -35.31
C ALA A 7 -6.51 -22.20 -34.03
N ALA A 8 -6.23 -22.82 -32.89
CA ALA A 8 -6.68 -22.35 -31.60
C ALA A 8 -5.81 -21.17 -31.15
N ILE A 9 -6.38 -19.96 -31.15
CA ILE A 9 -5.74 -18.77 -30.60
C ILE A 9 -5.82 -18.88 -29.07
N LEU A 10 -4.70 -19.21 -28.42
CA LEU A 10 -4.55 -19.07 -26.97
C LEU A 10 -4.50 -17.58 -26.63
N VAL A 11 -5.60 -17.04 -26.12
CA VAL A 11 -5.59 -15.75 -25.43
C VAL A 11 -4.94 -15.97 -24.07
N THR A 12 -3.65 -15.66 -23.95
CA THR A 12 -2.98 -15.59 -22.66
C THR A 12 -3.53 -14.36 -21.93
N LEU A 13 -4.37 -14.60 -20.94
CA LEU A 13 -4.81 -13.57 -20.01
C LEU A 13 -3.59 -13.16 -19.16
N SER A 14 -2.84 -12.16 -19.63
CA SER A 14 -1.83 -11.51 -18.80
C SER A 14 -2.60 -10.79 -17.69
N SER A 15 -2.59 -11.35 -16.49
CA SER A 15 -3.02 -10.67 -15.27
C SER A 15 -2.08 -9.49 -15.03
N THR A 16 -2.28 -8.39 -15.76
CA THR A 16 -1.85 -7.07 -15.32
C THR A 16 -2.45 -6.90 -13.94
N GLY A 17 -1.58 -6.96 -12.92
CA GLY A 17 -1.96 -7.07 -11.52
C GLY A 17 -3.13 -6.16 -11.24
N LEU A 18 -4.19 -6.76 -10.69
CA LEU A 18 -5.23 -6.01 -10.04
C LEU A 18 -4.50 -4.98 -9.17
N VAL A 19 -4.62 -3.70 -9.48
CA VAL A 19 -4.40 -2.68 -8.47
C VAL A 19 -5.45 -3.04 -7.43
N LEU A 20 -5.08 -3.83 -6.40
CA LEU A 20 -6.02 -4.00 -5.32
C LEU A 20 -6.14 -2.59 -4.77
N ALA A 21 -7.37 -2.13 -4.60
CA ALA A 21 -7.66 -0.82 -4.07
C ALA A 21 -7.38 -0.80 -2.56
N ASP A 22 -6.21 -1.31 -2.15
CA ASP A 22 -5.82 -1.36 -0.76
C ASP A 22 -5.65 0.09 -0.30
N HIS A 23 -6.24 0.36 0.86
CA HIS A 23 -6.28 1.67 1.47
C HIS A 23 -5.78 1.54 2.89
N MET A 24 -5.19 2.61 3.40
CA MET A 24 -4.75 2.65 4.78
C MET A 24 -5.13 4.00 5.38
N THR A 25 -5.61 3.96 6.62
CA THR A 25 -5.71 5.16 7.47
C THR A 25 -4.65 5.08 8.55
N THR A 26 -3.98 6.19 8.86
CA THR A 26 -3.06 6.29 10.01
C THR A 26 -3.42 7.46 10.90
N TRP A 27 -3.32 7.26 12.20
CA TRP A 27 -3.51 8.28 13.23
C TRP A 27 -2.21 8.45 14.01
N THR A 28 -1.68 9.67 14.06
CA THR A 28 -0.47 9.99 14.81
C THR A 28 -0.76 11.12 15.80
N GLY A 29 -0.47 10.90 17.07
CA GLY A 29 -0.44 11.93 18.12
C GLY A 29 0.97 12.11 18.69
N ALA A 30 1.09 12.89 19.77
CA ALA A 30 2.37 13.17 20.41
C ALA A 30 3.08 11.93 20.97
N SER A 31 2.31 10.96 21.49
CA SER A 31 2.87 9.77 22.17
C SER A 31 2.48 8.44 21.54
N ASN A 32 1.54 8.44 20.60
CA ASN A 32 0.94 7.21 20.06
C ASN A 32 0.78 7.32 18.54
N SER A 33 0.99 6.22 17.84
CA SER A 33 0.65 6.07 16.43
C SER A 33 -0.09 4.75 16.22
N SER A 34 -1.07 4.74 15.33
CA SER A 34 -1.78 3.53 14.94
C SER A 34 -2.32 3.69 13.51
N GLY A 35 -2.81 2.61 12.94
CA GLY A 35 -3.43 2.64 11.64
C GLY A 35 -4.44 1.53 11.45
N ARG A 36 -5.10 1.57 10.30
CA ARG A 36 -6.00 0.52 9.83
C ARG A 36 -5.73 0.26 8.36
N TRP A 37 -5.53 -1.01 8.05
CA TRP A 37 -5.41 -1.51 6.71
C TRP A 37 -6.76 -1.95 6.18
N PHE A 38 -7.05 -1.62 4.92
CA PHE A 38 -8.24 -2.02 4.20
C PHE A 38 -7.79 -2.74 2.93
N SER A 39 -8.26 -3.97 2.74
CA SER A 39 -8.00 -4.75 1.54
C SER A 39 -9.26 -5.49 1.09
N ALA A 40 -9.17 -6.19 -0.04
CA ALA A 40 -10.22 -7.10 -0.48
C ALA A 40 -10.55 -8.22 0.54
N PHE A 41 -9.65 -8.50 1.48
CA PHE A 41 -9.80 -9.56 2.48
C PHE A 41 -10.33 -9.05 3.84
N GLY A 42 -10.62 -7.75 3.95
CA GLY A 42 -11.17 -7.13 5.15
C GLY A 42 -10.30 -6.03 5.72
N GLN A 43 -10.52 -5.75 7.01
CA GLN A 43 -9.90 -4.66 7.74
C GLN A 43 -9.04 -5.20 8.87
N HIS A 44 -7.86 -4.63 9.04
CA HIS A 44 -6.88 -5.07 10.04
C HIS A 44 -6.26 -3.87 10.74
N ASP A 45 -6.10 -3.96 12.06
CA ASP A 45 -5.47 -2.91 12.83
C ASP A 45 -3.94 -2.97 12.71
N ILE A 46 -3.33 -1.80 12.56
CA ILE A 46 -1.88 -1.59 12.58
C ILE A 46 -1.56 -0.96 13.93
N PRO A 47 -0.97 -1.71 14.88
CA PRO A 47 -0.82 -1.24 16.26
C PRO A 47 0.17 -0.09 16.39
N ALA A 48 1.11 0.04 15.46
CA ALA A 48 2.06 1.14 15.38
C ALA A 48 2.14 1.61 13.93
N ALA A 49 1.73 2.85 13.65
CA ALA A 49 1.96 3.47 12.34
C ALA A 49 3.14 4.44 12.46
N ASN A 50 4.28 3.93 12.91
CA ASN A 50 5.47 4.74 13.01
C ASN A 50 6.06 4.98 11.61
N GLY A 51 6.72 6.13 11.42
CA GLY A 51 7.52 6.36 10.23
C GLY A 51 8.67 5.33 10.16
N GLY A 52 9.04 4.95 8.95
CA GLY A 52 10.01 3.87 8.71
C GLY A 52 9.33 2.54 8.38
N CYS A 53 10.12 1.48 8.36
CA CYS A 53 9.71 0.14 7.97
C CYS A 53 9.41 -0.75 9.16
N GLN A 54 8.36 -1.56 9.04
CA GLN A 54 7.93 -2.49 10.08
C GLN A 54 7.32 -3.75 9.47
N ASN A 55 7.48 -4.86 10.19
CA ASN A 55 6.85 -6.13 9.86
C ASN A 55 5.44 -6.16 10.44
N LEU A 56 4.45 -6.54 9.62
CA LEU A 56 3.04 -6.58 10.03
C LEU A 56 2.40 -7.95 9.80
N ASN A 57 3.19 -9.03 9.63
CA ASN A 57 2.67 -10.35 9.32
C ASN A 57 1.69 -10.88 10.38
N ASP A 58 1.90 -10.52 11.64
CA ASP A 58 1.06 -10.94 12.77
C ASP A 58 -0.21 -10.08 12.94
N HIS A 59 -0.35 -9.01 12.15
CA HIS A 59 -1.45 -8.04 12.27
C HIS A 59 -2.31 -7.96 11.01
N VAL A 60 -1.68 -8.02 9.84
CA VAL A 60 -2.34 -8.02 8.54
C VAL A 60 -1.89 -9.28 7.80
N PRO A 61 -2.78 -10.28 7.59
CA PRO A 61 -2.42 -11.56 7.00
C PRO A 61 -1.66 -11.42 5.68
N GLY A 62 -0.42 -11.91 5.67
CA GLY A 62 0.44 -11.91 4.50
C GLY A 62 1.16 -10.59 4.20
N LEU A 63 0.93 -9.52 4.97
CA LEU A 63 1.65 -8.24 4.84
C LEU A 63 3.02 -8.34 5.54
N VAL A 64 4.06 -8.57 4.75
CA VAL A 64 5.41 -8.84 5.25
C VAL A 64 6.08 -7.58 5.75
N GLU A 65 5.92 -6.48 5.04
CA GLU A 65 6.57 -5.22 5.37
C GLU A 65 5.71 -4.05 4.93
N LEU A 66 5.64 -3.02 5.77
CA LEU A 66 5.09 -1.71 5.48
C LEU A 66 6.11 -0.64 5.87
N CYS A 67 6.43 0.26 4.95
CA CYS A 67 7.34 1.36 5.14
C CYS A 67 6.64 2.69 4.89
N ILE A 68 6.51 3.55 5.91
CA ILE A 68 5.82 4.84 5.81
C ILE A 68 6.84 5.99 5.87
N ASP A 69 6.80 6.87 4.87
CA ASP A 69 7.60 8.09 4.80
C ASP A 69 6.64 9.29 4.85
N TYR A 70 6.31 9.71 6.06
CA TYR A 70 5.43 10.86 6.31
C TYR A 70 5.99 12.17 5.73
N GLY A 71 7.31 12.33 5.72
CA GLY A 71 7.96 13.54 5.20
C GLY A 71 7.77 13.71 3.69
N ARG A 72 7.72 12.61 2.95
CA ARG A 72 7.49 12.60 1.50
C ARG A 72 6.12 12.09 1.08
N GLN A 73 5.19 11.91 2.03
CA GLN A 73 3.81 11.52 1.76
C GLN A 73 3.67 10.25 0.91
N ARG A 74 4.56 9.29 1.18
CA ARG A 74 4.68 8.05 0.41
C ARG A 74 4.86 6.85 1.35
N ALA A 75 4.27 5.71 1.05
CA ALA A 75 4.47 4.48 1.82
C ALA A 75 4.47 3.23 0.95
N HIS A 76 5.39 2.30 1.11
CA HIS A 76 5.39 1.07 0.31
C HIS A 76 5.22 -0.16 1.17
N PHE A 77 4.76 -1.24 0.55
CA PHE A 77 4.50 -2.48 1.26
C PHE A 77 4.73 -3.70 0.38
N TYR A 78 4.85 -4.85 1.04
CA TYR A 78 5.03 -6.15 0.42
C TYR A 78 4.07 -7.16 1.05
N PHE A 79 3.27 -7.81 0.20
CA PHE A 79 2.59 -9.04 0.59
C PHE A 79 3.45 -10.24 0.21
N ASN A 80 3.35 -11.33 0.95
CA ASN A 80 4.09 -12.56 0.65
C ASN A 80 3.74 -13.05 -0.76
N GLY A 81 4.77 -13.34 -1.57
CA GLY A 81 4.63 -13.73 -2.96
C GLY A 81 4.24 -12.60 -3.92
N GLN A 82 4.11 -11.36 -3.45
CA GLN A 82 3.86 -10.18 -4.28
C GLN A 82 5.11 -9.29 -4.36
N GLY A 83 5.19 -8.52 -5.44
CA GLY A 83 6.21 -7.48 -5.57
C GLY A 83 5.93 -6.26 -4.69
N LYS A 84 6.83 -5.27 -4.77
CA LYS A 84 6.65 -3.97 -4.11
C LYS A 84 5.36 -3.29 -4.60
N ARG A 85 4.53 -2.85 -3.67
CA ARG A 85 3.35 -2.01 -3.93
C ARG A 85 3.49 -0.68 -3.17
N CYS A 86 2.81 0.35 -3.64
CA CYS A 86 3.03 1.72 -3.18
C CYS A 86 1.71 2.42 -2.85
N LEU A 87 1.73 3.22 -1.80
CA LEU A 87 0.63 4.04 -1.32
C LEU A 87 1.04 5.51 -1.35
N ARG A 88 0.12 6.39 -1.73
CA ARG A 88 0.30 7.83 -1.60
C ARG A 88 -0.65 8.38 -0.55
N GLN A 89 -0.18 9.31 0.26
CA GLN A 89 -1.08 10.06 1.13
C GLN A 89 -2.00 10.91 0.26
N VAL A 90 -3.31 10.71 0.38
CA VAL A 90 -4.32 11.43 -0.41
C VAL A 90 -5.02 12.51 0.40
N SER A 91 -5.06 12.38 1.72
CA SER A 91 -5.61 13.41 2.59
C SER A 91 -4.94 13.44 3.97
N GLN A 92 -5.12 14.56 4.66
CA GLN A 92 -4.69 14.72 6.03
C GLN A 92 -5.65 15.65 6.78
N THR A 93 -6.06 15.25 7.98
CA THR A 93 -6.94 16.03 8.85
C THR A 93 -6.34 16.09 10.26
N ALA A 94 -6.08 17.30 10.74
CA ALA A 94 -5.72 17.52 12.13
C ALA A 94 -6.98 17.59 13.01
N TYR A 95 -6.93 17.00 14.19
CA TYR A 95 -8.02 17.02 15.15
C TYR A 95 -7.50 16.99 16.59
N ASN A 96 -8.32 17.43 17.54
CA ASN A 96 -7.98 17.38 18.95
C ASN A 96 -8.19 15.96 19.48
N CYS A 97 -7.17 15.43 20.14
CA CYS A 97 -7.21 14.12 20.80
C CYS A 97 -6.71 14.24 22.23
N ASN A 98 -6.93 13.20 23.03
CA ASN A 98 -6.41 13.18 24.39
C ASN A 98 -4.87 13.22 24.35
N GLY A 99 -4.27 14.26 24.91
CA GLY A 99 -2.82 14.49 24.85
C GLY A 99 -2.33 15.46 23.76
N GLY A 100 -3.23 16.13 23.01
CA GLY A 100 -2.86 17.26 22.14
C GLY A 100 -3.50 17.22 20.75
N THR A 101 -2.72 17.57 19.74
CA THR A 101 -3.15 17.51 18.33
C THR A 101 -2.77 16.16 17.73
N CYS A 102 -3.76 15.47 17.19
CA CYS A 102 -3.56 14.27 16.38
C CYS A 102 -3.76 14.59 14.90
N VAL A 103 -3.19 13.73 14.06
CA VAL A 103 -3.28 13.83 12.61
C VAL A 103 -3.74 12.50 12.05
N ALA A 104 -4.90 12.50 11.40
CA ALA A 104 -5.40 11.41 10.56
C ALA A 104 -4.88 11.60 9.14
N ARG A 105 -4.46 10.52 8.48
CA ARG A 105 -4.01 10.52 7.08
C ARG A 105 -4.60 9.33 6.37
N GLU A 106 -5.14 9.57 5.18
CA GLU A 106 -5.64 8.54 4.29
C GLU A 106 -4.61 8.27 3.19
N TRP A 107 -4.46 7.00 2.82
CA TRP A 107 -3.43 6.50 1.92
C TRP A 107 -4.03 5.55 0.91
N ASP A 108 -3.92 5.86 -0.37
CA ASP A 108 -4.43 5.02 -1.45
C ASP A 108 -3.29 4.33 -2.19
N GLU A 109 -3.52 3.08 -2.59
CA GLU A 109 -2.62 2.39 -3.49
C GLU A 109 -2.54 3.05 -4.86
N ILE A 110 -1.29 3.24 -5.29
CA ILE A 110 -0.91 3.77 -6.58
C ILE A 110 0.17 2.89 -7.20
N GLY A 111 0.36 3.03 -8.51
CA GLY A 111 1.56 2.49 -9.16
C GLY A 111 2.84 3.04 -8.52
N CYS A 112 3.85 2.19 -8.35
CA CYS A 112 5.15 2.59 -7.80
C CYS A 112 5.94 3.46 -8.78
N THR A 113 5.66 4.76 -8.83
CA THR A 113 6.30 5.72 -9.75
C THR A 113 7.43 6.53 -9.10
N TRP A 114 7.73 6.33 -7.81
CA TRP A 114 8.72 7.15 -7.08
C TRP A 114 10.17 7.01 -7.52
N ARG A 115 10.48 6.08 -8.44
CA ARG A 115 11.79 6.01 -9.11
C ARG A 115 11.89 6.86 -10.39
N ILE A 116 10.83 7.60 -10.74
CA ILE A 116 10.86 8.49 -11.92
C ILE A 116 11.44 9.87 -11.56
N GLU A 117 11.39 10.30 -10.30
CA GLU A 117 11.99 11.57 -9.86
C GLU A 117 13.33 11.36 -9.13
N GLY A 118 14.35 10.95 -9.88
CA GLY A 118 15.70 10.77 -9.31
C GLY A 118 16.81 10.28 -10.24
N LYS A 119 16.66 10.46 -11.56
CA LYS A 119 17.80 10.40 -12.48
C LYS A 119 17.97 11.73 -13.19
N GLU A 120 18.51 12.69 -12.45
CA GLU A 120 19.34 13.77 -13.00
C GLU A 120 20.52 13.93 -12.04
N GLY A 121 21.72 13.64 -12.52
CA GLY A 121 22.95 13.68 -11.72
C GLY A 121 23.85 12.48 -11.97
N GLU A 122 24.39 12.45 -13.19
CA GLU A 122 25.68 11.81 -13.51
C GLU A 122 26.82 12.50 -12.76
#